data_AF-A0A7K0XLM5-F1
#
_entry.id   AF-A0A7K0XLM5-F1
#
_cell.length_a   1.000
_cell.length_b   1.000
_cell.length_c   1.000
_cell.angle_alpha   90.00
_cell.angle_beta   90.00
_cell.angle_gamma   90.00
#
_symmetry.space_group_name_H-M   'P 1'
#
loop_
_entity.id
_entity.type
_entity.pdbx_description
1 polymer ?
#
loop_
_entity_poly.entity_id
_entity_poly.type
_entity_poly.pdbx_seq_one_letter_code
_entity_poly.pdbx_strand_id
1 'polypeptide(L)'
;MKWRKEVSANLLREMFPKEAFRMETEVNRHELKNLGIKNTVKWRSGYKSATIFIPAAPNHEIRISPVDKGAEGHSEWMTFSMPQKERSQESEIERKFPEYSLRVFVEVVELGDESGELSQSLTMTAMNMQHLLKGVVHNYKHAKNIEIDPITYGGKH
;
A
#
# COMPACT_ATOMS: atom_id res chain seq x y z
N MET A 1 -39.69 -5.23 10.88
CA MET A 1 -38.38 -4.52 10.93
C MET A 1 -37.70 -4.72 9.58
N LYS A 2 -37.72 -3.71 8.70
CA LYS A 2 -37.01 -3.79 7.40
C LYS A 2 -35.54 -3.53 7.66
N TRP A 3 -34.70 -4.56 7.52
CA TRP A 3 -33.25 -4.38 7.45
C TRP A 3 -32.96 -3.37 6.34
N ARG A 4 -32.26 -2.28 6.66
CA ARG A 4 -31.88 -1.25 5.69
C ARG A 4 -30.95 -1.89 4.65
N LYS A 5 -31.01 -1.38 3.41
CA LYS A 5 -30.10 -1.72 2.30
C LYS A 5 -28.69 -1.96 2.83
N GLU A 6 -28.08 -3.08 2.43
CA GLU A 6 -26.70 -3.44 2.76
C GLU A 6 -25.79 -2.23 2.58
N VAL A 7 -25.14 -1.81 3.67
CA VAL A 7 -24.21 -0.69 3.64
C VAL A 7 -22.91 -1.20 3.00
N SER A 8 -22.55 -0.67 1.84
CA SER A 8 -21.33 -1.08 1.13
C SER A 8 -20.07 -0.48 1.79
N ALA A 9 -18.91 -1.12 1.56
CA ALA A 9 -17.63 -0.60 2.02
C ALA A 9 -17.37 0.83 1.51
N ASN A 10 -17.73 1.12 0.25
CA ASN A 10 -17.61 2.45 -0.33
C ASN A 10 -18.50 3.48 0.37
N LEU A 11 -19.74 3.12 0.73
CA LEU A 11 -20.62 4.02 1.47
C LEU A 11 -20.08 4.32 2.88
N LEU A 12 -19.53 3.33 3.58
CA LEU A 12 -18.87 3.54 4.87
C LEU A 12 -17.65 4.44 4.75
N ARG A 13 -16.85 4.25 3.69
CA ARG A 13 -15.67 5.06 3.41
C ARG A 13 -16.04 6.52 3.12
N GLU A 14 -17.13 6.77 2.39
CA GLU A 14 -17.63 8.13 2.16
C GLU A 14 -18.18 8.78 3.43
N MET A 15 -18.86 8.01 4.29
CA MET A 15 -19.43 8.52 5.56
C MET A 15 -18.38 8.77 6.64
N PHE A 16 -17.30 7.98 6.67
CA PHE A 16 -16.25 8.02 7.69
C PHE A 16 -14.86 8.00 7.05
N PRO A 17 -14.50 9.03 6.24
CA PRO A 17 -13.32 8.99 5.39
C PRO A 17 -12.00 8.99 6.17
N LYS A 18 -11.98 9.62 7.34
CA LYS A 18 -10.81 9.64 8.23
C LYS A 18 -10.54 8.26 8.83
N GLU A 19 -11.58 7.61 9.33
CA GLU A 19 -11.51 6.28 9.95
C GLU A 19 -11.15 5.25 8.89
N ALA A 20 -11.78 5.30 7.72
CA ALA A 20 -11.46 4.43 6.60
C ALA A 20 -9.99 4.57 6.18
N PHE A 21 -9.50 5.79 5.98
CA PHE A 21 -8.10 6.03 5.62
C PHE A 21 -7.12 5.49 6.68
N ARG A 22 -7.44 5.66 7.97
CA ARG A 22 -6.63 5.11 9.06
C ARG A 22 -6.62 3.58 9.04
N MET A 23 -7.78 2.95 8.86
CA MET A 23 -7.89 1.50 8.79
C MET A 23 -7.13 0.93 7.60
N GLU A 24 -7.30 1.49 6.40
CA GLU A 24 -6.57 1.07 5.20
C GLU A 24 -5.05 1.21 5.39
N THR A 25 -4.59 2.30 6.04
CA THR A 25 -3.18 2.48 6.37
C THR A 25 -2.68 1.38 7.31
N GLU A 26 -3.45 1.01 8.34
CA GLU A 26 -3.08 -0.06 9.27
C GLU A 26 -3.11 -1.45 8.64
N VAL A 27 -4.05 -1.73 7.72
CA VAL A 27 -4.05 -3.00 6.96
C VAL A 27 -2.74 -3.13 6.17
N ASN A 28 -2.35 -2.08 5.46
CA ASN A 28 -1.09 -2.05 4.72
C ASN A 28 0.14 -2.26 5.62
N ARG A 29 0.17 -1.62 6.80
CA ARG A 29 1.23 -1.85 7.79
C ARG A 29 1.23 -3.27 8.33
N HIS A 30 0.05 -3.86 8.53
CA HIS A 30 -0.09 -5.23 9.01
C HIS A 30 0.42 -6.23 7.97
N GLU A 31 0.12 -6.02 6.68
CA GLU A 31 0.68 -6.85 5.60
C GLU A 31 2.22 -6.78 5.58
N LEU A 32 2.80 -5.58 5.66
CA LEU A 32 4.25 -5.39 5.73
C LEU A 32 4.85 -6.09 6.96
N LYS A 33 4.19 -5.98 8.12
CA LYS A 33 4.61 -6.68 9.34
C LYS A 33 4.58 -8.19 9.19
N ASN A 34 3.55 -8.75 8.54
CA ASN A 34 3.44 -10.19 8.28
C ASN A 34 4.52 -10.69 7.31
N LEU A 35 4.98 -9.84 6.40
CA LEU A 35 6.15 -10.08 5.55
C LEU A 35 7.48 -9.87 6.30
N GLY A 36 7.44 -9.48 7.58
CA GLY A 36 8.61 -9.16 8.37
C GLY A 36 9.31 -7.86 7.97
N ILE A 37 8.72 -7.01 7.12
CA ILE A 37 9.32 -5.79 6.58
C ILE A 37 9.24 -4.63 7.59
N LYS A 38 10.39 -4.03 7.91
CA LYS A 38 10.46 -2.81 8.71
C LYS A 38 9.77 -1.67 7.98
N ASN A 39 8.93 -0.93 8.70
CA ASN A 39 8.28 0.25 8.15
C ASN A 39 8.02 1.32 9.22
N THR A 40 7.95 2.57 8.79
CA THR A 40 7.44 3.69 9.58
C THR A 40 6.40 4.46 8.78
N VAL A 41 5.51 5.19 9.45
CA VAL A 41 4.45 5.97 8.79
C VAL A 41 4.54 7.43 9.20
N LYS A 42 4.58 8.32 8.21
CA LYS A 42 4.46 9.76 8.40
C LYS A 42 3.11 10.24 7.92
N TRP A 43 2.29 10.70 8.86
CA TRP A 43 1.01 11.36 8.54
C TRP A 43 1.25 12.77 7.98
N ARG A 44 0.46 13.18 7.00
CA ARG A 44 0.54 14.46 6.29
C ARG A 44 -0.81 15.18 6.28
N SER A 45 -0.78 16.48 6.00
CA SER A 45 -1.95 17.34 5.73
C SER A 45 -3.10 17.15 6.72
N GLY A 46 -2.83 17.32 8.02
CA GLY A 46 -3.86 17.18 9.06
C GLY A 46 -4.45 15.77 9.18
N TYR A 47 -3.65 14.73 8.92
CA TYR A 47 -4.05 13.30 8.88
C TYR A 47 -4.92 12.90 7.68
N LYS A 48 -4.95 13.72 6.61
CA LYS A 48 -5.66 13.40 5.36
C LYS A 48 -4.84 12.58 4.37
N SER A 49 -3.57 12.34 4.64
CA SER A 49 -2.70 11.47 3.84
C SER A 49 -1.56 10.93 4.70
N ALA A 50 -0.80 9.97 4.16
CA ALA A 50 0.31 9.33 4.84
C ALA A 50 1.30 8.77 3.81
N THR A 51 2.56 8.69 4.22
CA THR A 51 3.60 7.97 3.49
C THR A 51 4.13 6.87 4.40
N ILE A 52 4.24 5.66 3.86
CA ILE A 52 4.93 4.54 4.51
C ILE A 52 6.36 4.52 3.98
N PHE A 53 7.33 4.50 4.90
CA PHE A 53 8.76 4.46 4.61
C PHE A 53 9.29 3.09 4.96
N ILE A 54 9.98 2.48 4.00
CA ILE A 54 10.50 1.12 4.07
C ILE A 54 11.99 1.21 3.75
N PRO A 55 12.87 1.06 4.75
CA PRO A 55 14.31 1.05 4.49
C PRO A 55 14.69 -0.19 3.68
N ALA A 56 15.66 -0.03 2.78
CA ALA A 56 16.14 -1.09 1.89
C ALA A 56 17.67 -1.07 1.79
N ALA A 57 18.28 -2.25 1.73
CA ALA A 57 19.70 -2.39 1.41
C ALA A 57 19.95 -2.09 -0.09
N PRO A 58 21.15 -1.65 -0.49
CA PRO A 58 22.31 -1.35 0.35
C PRO A 58 22.21 -0.03 1.13
N ASN A 59 21.65 1.03 0.55
CA ASN A 59 21.49 2.34 1.20
C ASN A 59 20.28 3.09 0.63
N HIS A 60 19.14 2.42 0.55
CA HIS A 60 17.95 2.94 -0.12
C HIS A 60 16.78 3.06 0.85
N GLU A 61 15.78 3.83 0.44
CA GLU A 61 14.49 3.90 1.09
C GLU A 61 13.39 3.86 0.02
N ILE A 62 12.42 2.97 0.24
CA ILE A 62 11.20 2.89 -0.54
C ILE A 62 10.12 3.68 0.20
N ARG A 63 9.55 4.68 -0.46
CA ARG A 63 8.46 5.53 0.04
C ARG A 63 7.21 5.22 -0.76
N ILE A 64 6.13 4.85 -0.08
CA ILE A 64 4.86 4.59 -0.75
C ILE A 64 3.79 5.51 -0.18
N SER A 65 2.98 6.08 -1.06
CA SER A 65 1.89 6.98 -0.73
C SER A 65 0.65 6.65 -1.58
N PRO A 66 -0.56 6.84 -1.05
CA PRO A 66 -1.80 6.67 -1.83
C PRO A 66 -1.91 7.78 -2.89
N VAL A 67 -2.38 7.44 -4.08
CA VAL A 67 -2.61 8.44 -5.15
C VAL A 67 -4.04 8.96 -5.17
N ASP A 68 -4.99 8.14 -4.75
CA ASP A 68 -6.40 8.46 -4.88
C ASP A 68 -6.89 9.32 -3.70
N LYS A 69 -7.93 10.11 -3.97
CA LYS A 69 -8.55 11.05 -3.03
C LYS A 69 -10.04 10.77 -2.96
N GLY A 70 -10.50 10.52 -1.74
CA GLY A 70 -11.90 10.34 -1.40
C GLY A 70 -12.54 11.57 -0.78
N ALA A 71 -13.62 11.33 -0.03
CA ALA A 71 -14.40 12.36 0.62
C ALA A 71 -13.56 13.25 1.55
N GLU A 72 -13.88 14.54 1.56
CA GLU A 72 -13.21 15.59 2.34
C GLU A 72 -11.69 15.72 2.09
N GLY A 73 -11.19 15.14 0.99
CA GLY A 73 -9.79 15.17 0.60
C GLY A 73 -8.89 14.16 1.32
N HIS A 74 -9.48 13.20 2.04
CA HIS A 74 -8.73 12.07 2.60
C HIS A 74 -8.21 11.18 1.47
N SER A 75 -6.99 10.69 1.63
CA SER A 75 -6.42 9.72 0.70
C SER A 75 -7.09 8.36 0.82
N GLU A 76 -7.06 7.59 -0.26
CA GLU A 76 -7.52 6.22 -0.30
C GLU A 76 -6.38 5.32 -0.79
N TRP A 77 -6.08 4.27 -0.05
CA TRP A 77 -5.08 3.27 -0.45
C TRP A 77 -5.69 2.18 -1.33
N MET A 78 -6.95 1.85 -1.07
CA MET A 78 -7.61 0.67 -1.61
C MET A 78 -8.71 1.05 -2.59
N THR A 79 -8.86 0.27 -3.66
CA THR A 79 -10.06 0.25 -4.48
C THR A 79 -10.73 -1.11 -4.31
N PHE A 80 -11.95 -1.12 -3.80
CA PHE A 80 -12.72 -2.34 -3.55
C PHE A 80 -13.45 -2.79 -4.82
N SER A 81 -13.29 -4.06 -5.18
CA SER A 81 -14.03 -4.73 -6.24
C SER A 81 -14.87 -5.86 -5.67
N MET A 82 -16.05 -6.07 -6.26
CA MET A 82 -16.83 -7.27 -5.95
C MET A 82 -16.05 -8.50 -6.42
N PRO A 83 -15.93 -9.55 -5.59
CA PRO A 83 -15.20 -10.75 -5.98
C PRO A 83 -15.81 -11.32 -7.26
N GLN A 84 -14.98 -11.50 -8.30
CA GLN A 84 -15.43 -12.19 -9.51
C GLN A 84 -15.70 -13.66 -9.13
N LYS A 85 -16.84 -14.19 -9.57
CA LYS A 85 -17.42 -15.49 -9.19
C LYS A 85 -16.54 -16.74 -9.41
N GLU A 86 -15.32 -16.61 -9.90
CA GLU A 86 -14.53 -17.73 -10.47
C GLU A 86 -13.20 -18.02 -9.75
N ARG A 87 -13.07 -17.73 -8.46
CA ARG A 87 -12.02 -18.37 -7.64
C ARG A 87 -12.51 -19.70 -7.09
N SER A 88 -11.90 -20.77 -7.58
CA SER A 88 -12.29 -22.16 -7.37
C SER A 88 -11.89 -22.74 -6.00
N GLN A 89 -11.35 -21.97 -5.05
CA GLN A 89 -10.92 -22.49 -3.74
C GLN A 89 -11.06 -21.51 -2.56
N GLU A 90 -12.08 -20.65 -2.54
CA GLU A 90 -12.38 -19.82 -1.38
C GLU A 90 -13.63 -20.33 -0.66
N SER A 91 -13.60 -20.34 0.67
CA SER A 91 -14.75 -20.68 1.52
C SER A 91 -15.93 -19.74 1.22
N GLU A 92 -17.17 -20.18 1.49
CA GLU A 92 -18.37 -19.34 1.30
C GLU A 92 -18.31 -18.00 2.06
N ILE A 93 -17.45 -17.91 3.08
CA ILE A 93 -17.23 -16.72 3.89
C ILE A 93 -16.25 -15.75 3.20
N GLU A 94 -15.14 -16.24 2.64
CA GLU A 94 -14.16 -15.43 1.92
C GLU A 94 -14.76 -14.76 0.68
N ARG A 95 -15.66 -15.45 -0.02
CA ARG A 95 -16.44 -14.89 -1.14
C ARG A 95 -17.33 -13.71 -0.77
N LYS A 96 -17.57 -13.47 0.53
CA LYS A 96 -18.40 -12.35 1.02
C LYS A 96 -17.58 -11.09 1.31
N PHE A 97 -16.25 -11.17 1.32
CA PHE A 97 -15.39 -10.01 1.53
C PHE A 97 -14.98 -9.41 0.18
N PRO A 98 -14.99 -8.07 0.04
CA PRO A 98 -14.54 -7.43 -1.19
C PRO A 98 -13.05 -7.69 -1.41
N GLU A 99 -12.67 -8.02 -2.64
CA GLU A 99 -11.28 -7.93 -3.06
C GLU A 99 -10.87 -6.47 -3.13
N TYR A 100 -9.59 -6.17 -2.91
CA TYR A 100 -9.06 -4.83 -3.15
C TYR A 100 -7.82 -4.87 -4.04
N SER A 101 -7.58 -3.73 -4.65
CA SER A 101 -6.29 -3.39 -5.25
C SER A 101 -5.77 -2.11 -4.64
N LEU A 102 -4.45 -1.99 -4.62
CA LEU A 102 -3.72 -0.80 -4.22
C LEU A 102 -3.34 -0.03 -5.47
N ARG A 103 -3.50 1.29 -5.43
CA ARG A 103 -2.87 2.20 -6.38
C ARG A 103 -2.03 3.19 -5.60
N VAL A 104 -0.72 3.16 -5.81
CA VAL A 104 0.24 3.87 -4.97
C VAL A 104 1.29 4.56 -5.80
N PHE A 105 1.71 5.73 -5.32
CA PHE A 105 2.92 6.39 -5.77
C PHE A 105 4.07 5.82 -4.98
N VAL A 106 5.05 5.29 -5.69
CA VAL A 106 6.28 4.73 -5.15
C VAL A 106 7.42 5.65 -5.51
N GLU A 107 8.26 5.96 -4.54
CA GLU A 107 9.58 6.56 -4.76
C GLU A 107 10.62 5.64 -4.15
N VAL A 108 11.64 5.28 -4.92
CA VAL A 108 12.85 4.66 -4.42
C VAL A 108 13.93 5.72 -4.44
N VAL A 109 14.54 5.96 -3.29
CA VAL A 109 15.62 6.95 -3.13
C VAL A 109 16.86 6.27 -2.58
N GLU A 110 18.03 6.69 -3.03
CA GLU A 110 19.32 6.35 -2.42
C GLU A 110 19.66 7.44 -1.39
N LEU A 111 20.11 7.07 -0.19
CA LEU A 111 20.19 7.96 0.97
C LEU A 111 21.47 8.84 1.03
N GLY A 112 22.31 8.82 0.00
CA GLY A 112 23.49 9.66 -0.18
C GLY A 112 23.58 10.33 -1.57
N ASP A 113 22.64 10.07 -2.46
CA ASP A 113 22.61 10.60 -3.82
C ASP A 113 22.07 12.04 -3.84
N GLU A 114 23.01 13.00 -3.81
CA GLU A 114 22.69 14.43 -3.90
C GLU A 114 22.16 14.84 -5.28
N SER A 115 22.46 14.07 -6.33
CA SER A 115 22.03 14.37 -7.71
C SER A 115 20.58 13.97 -7.97
N GLY A 116 20.07 12.99 -7.21
CA GLY A 116 18.78 12.36 -7.44
C GLY A 116 18.74 11.45 -8.68
N GLU A 117 19.85 11.24 -9.39
CA GLU A 117 19.92 10.39 -10.58
C GLU A 117 19.60 8.92 -10.29
N LEU A 118 19.86 8.45 -9.07
CA LEU A 118 19.51 7.10 -8.64
C LEU A 118 18.06 6.99 -8.20
N SER A 119 17.39 8.11 -7.94
CA SER A 119 15.98 8.07 -7.56
C SER A 119 15.09 7.59 -8.71
N GLN A 120 14.03 6.88 -8.37
CA GLN A 120 12.99 6.46 -9.29
C GLN A 120 11.62 6.64 -8.66
N SER A 121 10.71 7.29 -9.39
CA SER A 121 9.34 7.46 -8.94
C SER A 121 8.36 6.96 -10.00
N LEU A 122 7.35 6.21 -9.58
CA LEU A 122 6.31 5.69 -10.47
C LEU A 122 5.01 5.44 -9.71
N THR A 123 3.89 5.46 -10.43
CA THR A 123 2.61 4.98 -9.90
C THR A 123 2.47 3.50 -10.24
N MET A 124 2.14 2.68 -9.25
CA MET A 124 1.97 1.23 -9.39
C MET A 124 0.59 0.79 -8.90
N THR A 125 0.07 -0.24 -9.55
CA THR A 125 -1.11 -0.98 -9.09
C THR A 125 -0.68 -2.37 -8.63
N ALA A 126 -1.18 -2.83 -7.49
CA ALA A 126 -0.87 -4.14 -6.93
C ALA A 126 -2.06 -4.75 -6.19
N MET A 127 -2.09 -6.07 -6.08
CA MET A 127 -3.16 -6.76 -5.31
C MET A 127 -2.99 -6.59 -3.79
N ASN A 128 -1.75 -6.46 -3.32
CA ASN A 128 -1.39 -6.28 -1.91
C ASN A 128 0.06 -5.77 -1.80
N MET A 129 0.52 -5.54 -0.57
CA MET A 129 1.88 -5.03 -0.30
C MET A 129 2.98 -5.97 -0.77
N GLN A 130 2.77 -7.29 -0.74
CA GLN A 130 3.77 -8.24 -1.23
C GLN A 130 3.99 -8.10 -2.75
N HIS A 131 2.91 -8.05 -3.51
CA HIS A 131 2.97 -7.87 -4.97
C HIS A 131 3.55 -6.50 -5.33
N LEU A 132 3.17 -5.47 -4.57
CA LEU A 132 3.73 -4.13 -4.72
C LEU A 132 5.25 -4.15 -4.58
N LEU A 133 5.77 -4.64 -3.45
CA LEU A 133 7.21 -4.62 -3.17
C LEU A 133 8.02 -5.43 -4.19
N LYS A 134 7.54 -6.60 -4.60
CA LYS A 134 8.18 -7.37 -5.68
C LYS A 134 8.28 -6.56 -6.97
N GLY A 135 7.20 -5.86 -7.33
CA GLY A 135 7.18 -4.99 -8.49
C GLY A 135 8.15 -3.80 -8.36
N VAL A 136 8.21 -3.16 -7.18
CA VAL A 136 9.12 -2.05 -6.91
C VAL A 136 10.57 -2.47 -7.11
N VAL A 137 11.00 -3.57 -6.46
CA VAL A 137 12.37 -4.09 -6.57
C VAL A 137 12.70 -4.45 -8.02
N HIS A 138 11.78 -5.11 -8.73
CA HIS A 138 11.96 -5.48 -10.13
C HIS A 138 12.14 -4.25 -11.03
N ASN A 139 11.25 -3.27 -10.91
CA ASN A 139 11.29 -2.06 -11.73
C ASN A 139 12.54 -1.21 -11.46
N TYR A 140 12.99 -1.15 -10.21
CA TYR A 140 14.21 -0.44 -9.83
C TYR A 140 15.46 -1.13 -10.39
N LYS A 141 15.56 -2.45 -10.25
CA LYS A 141 16.64 -3.24 -10.84
C LYS A 141 16.70 -3.08 -12.36
N HIS A 142 15.55 -3.11 -13.03
CA HIS A 142 15.49 -2.90 -14.47
C HIS A 142 15.93 -1.49 -14.89
N ALA A 143 15.49 -0.45 -14.16
CA ALA A 143 15.75 0.94 -14.54
C ALA A 143 17.15 1.44 -14.17
N LYS A 144 17.70 0.98 -13.03
CA LYS A 144 18.96 1.49 -12.47
C LYS A 144 20.08 0.46 -12.46
N ASN A 145 19.79 -0.81 -12.79
CA ASN A 145 20.72 -1.92 -12.67
C ASN A 145 21.27 -2.09 -11.24
N ILE A 146 20.47 -1.74 -10.23
CA ILE A 146 20.78 -1.85 -8.81
C ILE A 146 19.74 -2.75 -8.16
N GLU A 147 20.19 -3.78 -7.46
CA GLU A 147 19.33 -4.63 -6.65
C GLU A 147 19.16 -4.03 -5.25
N ILE A 148 17.92 -3.97 -4.79
CA ILE A 148 17.57 -3.45 -3.46
C ILE A 148 16.71 -4.46 -2.72
N ASP A 149 16.93 -4.55 -1.41
CA ASP A 149 16.21 -5.51 -0.56
C ASP A 149 15.57 -4.79 0.64
N PRO A 150 14.24 -4.79 0.76
CA PRO A 150 13.56 -4.26 1.94
C PRO A 150 14.05 -4.92 3.24
N ILE A 151 14.41 -4.10 4.23
CA ILE A 151 14.98 -4.59 5.48
C ILE A 151 13.90 -5.27 6.34
N THR A 152 14.22 -6.44 6.88
CA THR A 152 13.32 -7.21 7.75
C THR A 152 13.59 -7.01 9.25
N TYR A 153 12.61 -7.27 10.11
CA TYR A 153 12.70 -7.21 11.58
C TYR A 153 13.67 -8.26 12.19
N GLY A 154 14.30 -9.12 11.39
CA GLY A 154 15.13 -10.23 11.87
C GLY A 154 16.40 -10.53 11.07
N GLY A 155 16.98 -9.55 10.37
CA GLY A 155 18.22 -9.76 9.61
C GLY A 155 19.39 -10.21 10.50
N LYS A 156 19.73 -11.50 10.45
CA LYS A 156 21.11 -11.95 10.66
C LYS A 156 21.90 -11.51 9.43
N HIS A 157 22.91 -10.69 9.67
CA HIS A 157 24.00 -10.45 8.74
C HIS A 157 24.77 -11.75 8.46
#